data_AF-A0A4R6STG3-F1
#
_entry.id   AF-A0A4R6STG3-F1
#
_cell.length_a   1.000
_cell.length_b   1.000
_cell.length_c   1.000
_cell.angle_alpha   90.00
_cell.angle_beta   90.00
_cell.angle_gamma   90.00
#
_symmetry.space_group_name_H-M   'P 1'
#
loop_
_entity.id
_entity.type
_entity.pdbx_description
1 polymer ?
#
loop_
_entity_poly.entity_id
_entity_poly.type
_entity_poly.pdbx_seq_one_letter_code
_entity_poly.pdbx_strand_id
1 'polypeptide(L)'
;MIYAKKKVQNTAHLAAQTAKIIANVKELEEKNLLKIEGNEVSVYPEILKDKATALNWIKCLHLYCMIKKRFKESDSLYFKDYTTGAPIGAFKNKRASVLIF
;
A
#
# COMPACT_ATOMS: atom_id res chain seq x y z
N MET A 1 -19.44 15.87 33.96
CA MET A 1 -18.58 14.92 33.23
C MET A 1 -18.28 15.50 31.85
N ILE A 2 -17.10 16.09 31.65
CA ILE A 2 -16.76 16.79 30.41
C ILE A 2 -16.06 15.82 29.45
N TYR A 3 -16.68 15.65 28.28
CA TYR A 3 -16.13 14.98 27.10
C TYR A 3 -14.86 15.70 26.63
N ALA A 4 -13.70 15.02 26.69
CA ALA A 4 -12.49 15.46 26.01
C ALA A 4 -12.28 14.60 24.75
N LYS A 5 -12.84 15.04 23.63
CA LYS A 5 -12.43 14.58 22.29
C LYS A 5 -10.97 14.99 22.09
N LYS A 6 -10.05 14.05 22.36
CA LYS A 6 -8.64 14.17 22.00
C LYS A 6 -8.58 14.32 20.47
N LYS A 7 -8.39 15.54 19.97
CA LYS A 7 -8.08 15.80 18.56
C LYS A 7 -6.78 15.09 18.26
N VAL A 8 -6.90 13.88 17.70
CA VAL A 8 -5.78 13.05 17.33
C VAL A 8 -4.93 13.84 16.35
N GLN A 9 -3.68 14.14 16.72
CA GLN A 9 -2.60 14.61 15.86
C GLN A 9 -2.23 13.54 14.82
N ASN A 10 -3.21 13.02 14.08
CA ASN A 10 -3.03 11.87 13.19
C ASN A 10 -2.32 12.27 11.89
N THR A 11 -2.44 13.53 11.48
CA THR A 11 -2.03 14.01 10.15
C THR A 11 -0.51 14.12 9.98
N ALA A 12 0.22 14.58 11.00
CA ALA A 12 1.68 14.68 10.93
C ALA A 12 2.37 13.31 10.97
N HIS A 13 1.84 12.38 11.78
CA HIS A 13 2.32 11.01 11.83
C HIS A 13 2.05 10.27 10.51
N LEU A 14 0.85 10.45 9.93
CA LEU A 14 0.50 9.86 8.63
C LEU A 14 1.41 10.34 7.50
N ALA A 15 1.76 11.63 7.45
CA ALA A 15 2.66 12.17 6.44
C ALA A 15 4.10 11.64 6.59
N ALA A 16 4.63 11.58 7.82
CA ALA A 16 5.95 11.02 8.09
C ALA A 16 6.02 9.51 7.82
N GLN A 17 4.95 8.78 8.19
CA GLN A 17 4.82 7.35 7.95
C GLN A 17 4.71 7.07 6.44
N THR A 18 3.91 7.88 5.73
CA THR A 18 3.83 7.88 4.27
C THR A 18 5.18 8.12 3.63
N ALA A 19 5.95 9.12 4.07
CA ALA A 19 7.28 9.39 3.51
C ALA A 19 8.25 8.22 3.72
N LYS A 20 8.25 7.59 4.91
CA LYS A 20 9.03 6.36 5.16
C LYS A 20 8.61 5.21 4.27
N ILE A 21 7.30 5.03 4.08
CA ILE A 21 6.75 4.01 3.21
C ILE A 21 7.14 4.25 1.75
N ILE A 22 7.09 5.49 1.27
CA ILE A 22 7.51 5.88 -0.08
C ILE A 22 9.00 5.59 -0.28
N ALA A 23 9.84 5.90 0.72
CA ALA A 23 11.27 5.59 0.69
C ALA A 23 11.50 4.06 0.63
N ASN A 24 10.82 3.29 1.47
CA ASN A 24 10.89 1.83 1.44
C ASN A 24 10.42 1.23 0.10
N VAL A 25 9.32 1.74 -0.47
CA VAL A 25 8.82 1.31 -1.78
C VAL A 25 9.85 1.57 -2.86
N LYS A 26 10.49 2.75 -2.85
CA LYS A 26 11.53 3.10 -3.81
C LYS A 26 12.75 2.18 -3.68
N GLU A 27 13.22 1.91 -2.46
CA GLU A 27 14.32 0.97 -2.24
C GLU A 27 13.97 -0.46 -2.69
N LEU A 28 12.73 -0.90 -2.52
CA LEU A 28 12.28 -2.22 -3.02
C LEU A 28 12.18 -2.25 -4.56
N GLU A 29 11.76 -1.15 -5.18
CA GLU A 29 11.74 -0.99 -6.64
C GLU A 29 13.17 -1.03 -7.20
N GLU A 30 14.12 -0.32 -6.57
CA GLU A 30 15.55 -0.35 -6.93
C GLU A 30 16.18 -1.74 -6.77
N LYS A 31 15.71 -2.53 -5.79
CA LYS A 31 16.11 -3.93 -5.58
C LYS A 31 15.37 -4.92 -6.47
N ASN A 32 14.49 -4.48 -7.38
CA ASN A 32 13.62 -5.33 -8.22
C ASN A 32 12.73 -6.31 -7.41
N LEU A 33 12.42 -5.97 -6.16
CA LEU A 33 11.53 -6.75 -5.29
C LEU A 33 10.05 -6.35 -5.44
N LEU A 34 9.81 -5.22 -6.11
CA LEU A 34 8.49 -4.69 -6.36
C LEU A 34 8.48 -4.00 -7.73
N LYS A 35 7.46 -4.25 -8.53
CA LYS A 35 7.27 -3.64 -9.84
C LYS A 35 5.86 -3.09 -9.98
N ILE A 36 5.75 -1.81 -10.35
CA ILE A 36 4.47 -1.13 -10.55
C ILE A 36 4.30 -0.85 -12.04
N GLU A 37 3.37 -1.55 -12.68
CA GLU A 37 3.02 -1.41 -14.09
C GLU A 37 1.57 -0.99 -14.22
N GLY A 38 1.34 0.28 -14.55
CA GLY A 38 0.00 0.84 -14.60
C GLY A 38 -0.73 0.65 -13.27
N ASN A 39 -1.84 -0.07 -13.31
CA ASN A 39 -2.73 -0.41 -12.20
C ASN A 39 -2.44 -1.78 -11.56
N GLU A 40 -1.33 -2.41 -11.91
CA GLU A 40 -0.87 -3.68 -11.33
C GLU A 40 0.44 -3.49 -10.58
N VAL A 41 0.55 -4.16 -9.43
CA VAL A 41 1.75 -4.21 -8.59
C VAL A 41 2.15 -5.67 -8.42
N SER A 42 3.31 -6.01 -8.95
CA SER A 42 3.95 -7.29 -8.73
C SER A 42 4.81 -7.18 -7.47
N VAL A 43 4.55 -8.02 -6.47
CA VAL A 43 5.28 -8.05 -5.20
C VAL A 43 5.49 -9.49 -4.73
N TYR A 44 6.59 -9.76 -4.05
CA TYR A 44 6.82 -11.05 -3.41
C TYR A 44 5.96 -11.19 -2.14
N PRO A 45 5.20 -12.29 -1.98
CA PRO A 45 4.34 -12.50 -0.81
C PRO A 45 5.14 -12.62 0.49
N GLU A 46 6.42 -13.02 0.40
CA GLU A 46 7.37 -13.06 1.51
C GLU A 46 7.54 -11.71 2.23
N ILE A 47 7.38 -10.60 1.50
CA ILE A 47 7.44 -9.23 2.04
C ILE A 47 6.21 -8.92 2.89
N LEU A 48 5.07 -9.52 2.54
CA LEU A 48 3.78 -9.22 3.16
C LEU A 48 3.65 -9.86 4.54
N LYS A 49 4.39 -10.95 4.83
CA LYS A 49 4.46 -11.70 6.10
C LYS A 49 3.11 -12.16 6.68
N ASP A 50 2.25 -11.21 7.04
CA ASP A 50 0.96 -11.39 7.69
C ASP A 50 -0.12 -10.53 7.03
N LYS A 51 -1.39 -10.92 7.17
CA LYS A 51 -2.55 -10.20 6.62
C LYS A 51 -2.58 -8.71 6.96
N ALA A 52 -2.25 -8.33 8.20
CA ALA A 52 -2.26 -6.93 8.64
C ALA A 52 -1.17 -6.10 7.93
N THR A 53 0.03 -6.66 7.82
CA THR A 53 1.16 -6.06 7.12
C THR A 53 0.84 -5.94 5.63
N ALA A 54 0.25 -6.97 5.02
CA ALA A 54 -0.20 -6.97 3.64
C ALA A 54 -1.21 -5.85 3.34
N LEU A 55 -2.25 -5.70 4.19
CA LEU A 55 -3.24 -4.63 4.05
C LEU A 55 -2.61 -3.25 4.17
N ASN A 56 -1.64 -3.08 5.07
CA ASN A 56 -0.92 -1.82 5.20
C ASN A 56 -0.13 -1.52 3.93
N TRP A 57 0.64 -2.49 3.41
CA TRP A 57 1.36 -2.38 2.14
C TRP A 57 0.47 -1.97 0.97
N ILE A 58 -0.71 -2.58 0.85
CA ILE A 58 -1.66 -2.25 -0.22
C ILE A 58 -2.09 -0.78 -0.16
N LYS A 59 -2.46 -0.27 1.03
CA LYS A 59 -2.85 1.14 1.22
C LYS A 59 -1.69 2.08 0.93
N CYS A 60 -0.51 1.71 1.41
CA CYS A 60 0.74 2.43 1.25
C CYS A 60 1.13 2.61 -0.22
N LEU A 61 1.06 1.53 -0.99
CA LEU A 61 1.38 1.51 -2.41
C LEU A 61 0.34 2.23 -3.25
N HIS A 62 -0.94 2.13 -2.90
CA HIS A 62 -1.99 2.95 -3.54
C HIS A 62 -1.70 4.44 -3.37
N LEU A 63 -1.35 4.87 -2.15
CA LEU A 63 -1.01 6.25 -1.88
C LEU A 63 0.28 6.70 -2.59
N TYR A 64 1.29 5.83 -2.70
CA TYR A 64 2.46 6.07 -3.54
C TYR A 64 2.07 6.28 -5.01
N CYS A 65 1.20 5.43 -5.56
CA CYS A 65 0.70 5.55 -6.93
C CYS A 65 -0.09 6.85 -7.14
N MET A 66 -0.87 7.31 -6.15
CA MET A 66 -1.56 8.59 -6.20
C MET A 66 -0.56 9.75 -6.31
N ILE A 67 0.49 9.75 -5.48
CA ILE A 67 1.47 10.85 -5.44
C ILE A 67 2.39 10.85 -6.67
N LYS A 68 2.88 9.68 -7.09
CA LYS A 68 3.94 9.56 -8.12
C LYS A 68 3.42 9.23 -9.51
N LYS A 69 2.32 8.50 -9.63
CA LYS A 69 1.78 8.00 -10.90
C LYS A 69 0.46 8.66 -11.30
N ARG A 70 0.04 9.73 -10.58
CA ARG A 70 -1.21 10.50 -10.80
C ARG A 70 -2.49 9.64 -10.72
N PHE A 71 -2.48 8.59 -9.91
CA PHE A 71 -3.68 7.81 -9.65
C PHE A 71 -4.72 8.65 -8.90
N LYS A 72 -6.00 8.45 -9.21
CA LYS A 72 -7.10 9.00 -8.40
C LYS A 72 -7.37 8.05 -7.23
N GLU A 73 -8.03 8.56 -6.20
CA GLU A 73 -8.43 7.72 -5.06
C GLU A 73 -9.38 6.58 -5.47
N SER A 74 -10.19 6.82 -6.52
CA SER A 74 -11.11 5.84 -7.10
C SER A 74 -10.43 4.79 -7.98
N ASP A 75 -9.17 5.01 -8.37
CA ASP A 75 -8.45 4.03 -9.19
C ASP A 75 -8.19 2.77 -8.39
N SER A 76 -8.38 1.64 -9.06
CA SER A 76 -8.12 0.32 -8.50
C SER A 76 -6.66 -0.04 -8.70
N LEU A 77 -6.05 -0.65 -7.69
CA LEU A 77 -4.68 -1.16 -7.75
C LEU A 77 -4.69 -2.64 -7.43
N TYR A 78 -4.25 -3.46 -8.37
CA TYR A 78 -4.24 -4.91 -8.24
C TYR A 78 -2.86 -5.39 -7.83
N PHE A 79 -2.80 -6.32 -6.89
CA PHE A 79 -1.57 -6.89 -6.37
C PHE A 79 -1.48 -8.33 -6.84
N LYS A 80 -0.36 -8.67 -7.46
CA LYS A 80 -0.05 -10.03 -7.91
C LYS A 80 1.32 -10.45 -7.43
N ASP A 81 1.48 -11.76 -7.33
CA ASP A 81 2.74 -12.40 -6.98
C ASP A 81 3.75 -12.19 -8.12
N TYR A 82 4.95 -11.75 -7.75
CA TYR A 82 6.00 -11.48 -8.72
C TYR A 82 6.47 -12.73 -9.49
N THR A 83 6.40 -13.91 -8.88
CA THR A 83 6.92 -15.18 -9.43
C THR A 83 5.82 -15.99 -10.12
N THR A 84 4.67 -16.13 -9.48
CA THR A 84 3.58 -16.99 -9.94
C THR A 84 2.49 -16.25 -10.70
N GLY A 85 2.47 -14.91 -10.62
CA GLY A 85 1.40 -14.08 -11.18
C GLY A 85 0.05 -14.24 -10.46
N ALA A 86 0.01 -14.99 -9.35
CA ALA A 86 -1.21 -15.22 -8.59
C ALA A 86 -1.74 -13.92 -7.97
N PRO A 87 -3.06 -13.68 -7.93
CA PRO A 87 -3.62 -12.49 -7.32
C PRO A 87 -3.42 -12.53 -5.80
N ILE A 88 -2.62 -11.59 -5.29
CA ILE A 88 -2.34 -11.41 -3.86
C ILE A 88 -3.46 -10.62 -3.19
N GLY A 89 -3.97 -9.60 -3.86
CA GLY A 89 -4.92 -8.67 -3.28
C GLY A 89 -5.26 -7.52 -4.21
N ALA A 90 -6.03 -6.57 -3.70
CA ALA A 90 -6.39 -5.39 -4.44
C ALA A 90 -6.72 -4.23 -3.51
N PHE A 91 -6.51 -3.02 -4.00
CA PHE A 91 -7.16 -1.82 -3.50
C PHE A 91 -8.28 -1.44 -4.47
N LYS A 92 -9.53 -1.56 -4.05
CA LYS A 92 -10.69 -1.19 -4.87
C LYS A 92 -11.76 -0.56 -3.99
N ASN A 93 -12.47 0.45 -4.51
CA ASN A 93 -13.52 1.15 -3.77
C ASN A 93 -13.06 1.67 -2.40
N LYS A 94 -11.85 2.26 -2.35
CA LYS A 94 -11.23 2.78 -1.12
C LYS A 94 -10.99 1.73 -0.03
N ARG A 95 -11.00 0.45 -0.38
CA ARG A 95 -10.75 -0.67 0.55
C ARG A 95 -9.60 -1.52 0.04
N ALA A 96 -8.70 -1.84 0.96
CA ALA A 96 -7.67 -2.85 0.74
C ALA A 96 -8.23 -4.24 1.05
N SER A 97 -7.90 -5.20 0.20
CA SER A 97 -8.28 -6.60 0.34
C SER A 97 -7.08 -7.47 0.01
N VAL A 98 -6.89 -8.54 0.77
CA VAL A 98 -5.82 -9.52 0.57
C VAL A 98 -6.47 -10.89 0.46
N LEU A 99 -6.01 -11.68 -0.51
CA LEU A 99 -6.54 -12.99 -0.87
C LEU A 99 -5.70 -14.14 -0.29
N ILE A 100 -4.42 -13.90 -0.03
CA ILE A 100 -3.44 -14.95 0.35
C ILE A 100 -3.33 -15.22 1.86
N PHE A 101 -4.35 -14.89 2.67
CA PHE A 101 -4.40 -15.18 4.12
C PHE A 101 -5.81 -15.47 4.64
#